data_AF-A0A2V6CXR5-F1
#
_entry.id   AF-A0A2V6CXR5-F1
#
_cell.length_a   1.000
_cell.length_b   1.000
_cell.length_c   1.000
_cell.angle_alpha   90.00
_cell.angle_beta   90.00
_cell.angle_gamma   90.00
#
_symmetry.space_group_name_H-M   'P 1'
#
loop_
_entity.id
_entity.type
_entity.pdbx_description
1 polymer ?
#
loop_
_entity_poly.entity_id
_entity_poly.type
_entity_poly.pdbx_seq_one_letter_code
_entity_poly.pdbx_strand_id
1 'polypeptide(L)'
;AYQQKDLVRTMDIFAADYISTFAGMLDSDRDTTRRSYEKSFAAVGPPREWKPADFEVGVSGDLAYVLADWQLFQGGSLRQTNRSIDVLKRAGGKWKISRAFTIPKDGREIKSSCDIDLPKISPESLSGSARDVWKTLMRWRDSYNARDLAGTVAPYDLSINGMYAGNQLDTLATLRDSYGRSFAVADRERTIEFEPEEILVSGDFAFVRDHWTSAARTPASEMRKLSRGIELWRKTEKGDWKLARYLSYLFCNYTPNEAQIIGEGVISTPQDEFGGSLSLDGKTIYFDRSVPAHYLYTMWQSHLVGNKWQSPELMSISGQYRDSDPVLSPDGTKLLFVSDRPVDEVDRHHYEIWICQRSEPDGREGNKWSGPKNLGPVVNAHSQYFASMASSGNLYFSGTIADNESEIDIFMSEFVNGKYTTPKNLGPAINGKGIVNIEAFVSPDEKFLLIGAFNRPDSVGSSDIYVSYNRDGGWSAPLPVTAINTAAREYSPRLTPDGKRLIFTSERGMGTEKRDKPWTMAEFEQKSRSIWNGLGNIYSVPIEVLPKAGEN
;
A
#
# COMPACT_ATOMS: atom_id res chain seq x y z
N ALA A 1 -34.31 15.00 -14.98
CA ALA A 1 -33.07 15.08 -15.78
C ALA A 1 -32.53 13.68 -16.10
N TYR A 2 -32.09 12.90 -15.10
CA TYR A 2 -31.52 11.56 -15.31
C TYR A 2 -32.41 10.62 -16.15
N GLN A 3 -33.69 10.47 -15.81
CA GLN A 3 -34.64 9.62 -16.56
C GLN A 3 -34.82 10.04 -18.02
N GLN A 4 -34.64 11.33 -18.32
CA GLN A 4 -34.72 11.90 -19.66
C GLN A 4 -33.37 11.85 -20.39
N LYS A 5 -32.33 11.25 -19.78
CA LYS A 5 -30.94 11.22 -20.28
C LYS A 5 -30.36 12.62 -20.58
N ASP A 6 -30.84 13.64 -19.89
CA ASP A 6 -30.34 15.02 -20.02
C ASP A 6 -29.08 15.18 -19.14
N LEU A 7 -27.91 15.03 -19.76
CA LEU A 7 -26.62 15.12 -19.07
C LEU A 7 -26.37 16.49 -18.46
N VAL A 8 -26.71 17.57 -19.17
CA VAL A 8 -26.45 18.94 -18.71
C VAL A 8 -27.25 19.21 -17.43
N ARG A 9 -28.56 18.91 -17.42
CA ARG A 9 -29.38 19.09 -16.22
C ARG A 9 -29.06 18.09 -15.12
N THR A 10 -28.60 16.89 -15.45
CA THR A 10 -28.15 15.91 -14.44
C THR A 10 -26.88 16.39 -13.76
N MET A 11 -25.93 16.96 -14.51
CA MET A 11 -24.68 17.46 -13.96
C MET A 11 -24.79 18.85 -13.31
N ASP A 12 -25.87 19.60 -13.55
CA ASP A 12 -26.08 20.91 -12.93
C ASP A 12 -26.20 20.80 -11.41
N ILE A 13 -26.77 19.74 -10.86
CA ILE A 13 -26.99 19.65 -9.40
C ILE A 13 -25.69 19.42 -8.60
N PHE A 14 -24.57 19.09 -9.25
CA PHE A 14 -23.30 18.84 -8.57
C PHE A 14 -22.44 20.10 -8.51
N ALA A 15 -21.85 20.36 -7.35
CA ALA A 15 -20.92 21.46 -7.12
C ALA A 15 -19.62 21.26 -7.90
N ALA A 16 -18.87 22.34 -8.15
CA ALA A 16 -17.59 22.26 -8.86
C ALA A 16 -16.56 21.41 -8.12
N ASP A 17 -16.57 21.46 -6.79
CA ASP A 17 -15.69 20.71 -5.88
C ASP A 17 -16.27 19.33 -5.50
N TYR A 18 -17.20 18.78 -6.30
CA TYR A 18 -17.92 17.55 -5.95
C TYR A 18 -16.99 16.34 -5.83
N ILE A 19 -17.18 15.58 -4.75
CA ILE A 19 -16.51 14.30 -4.50
C ILE A 19 -17.58 13.26 -4.17
N SER A 20 -17.42 12.07 -4.75
CA SER A 20 -18.25 10.92 -4.42
C SER A 20 -17.43 9.71 -4.01
N THR A 21 -17.92 9.01 -3.00
CA THR A 21 -17.35 7.75 -2.52
C THR A 21 -18.42 6.68 -2.63
N PHE A 22 -18.15 5.65 -3.43
CA PHE A 22 -18.92 4.42 -3.43
C PHE A 22 -18.13 3.37 -2.68
N ALA A 23 -18.76 2.60 -1.80
CA ALA A 23 -18.05 1.64 -0.97
C ALA A 23 -17.15 0.70 -1.80
N GLY A 24 -15.87 0.62 -1.41
CA GLY A 24 -14.86 -0.19 -2.09
C GLY A 24 -14.27 0.43 -3.37
N MET A 25 -14.57 1.71 -3.64
CA MET A 25 -14.05 2.44 -4.81
C MET A 25 -13.27 3.67 -4.37
N LEU A 26 -12.33 4.10 -5.23
CA LEU A 26 -11.67 5.40 -5.10
C LEU A 26 -12.69 6.55 -5.21
N ASP A 27 -12.33 7.68 -4.60
CA ASP A 27 -13.11 8.90 -4.73
C ASP A 27 -13.21 9.32 -6.19
N SER A 28 -14.42 9.65 -6.62
CA SER A 28 -14.72 10.13 -7.97
C SER A 28 -15.08 11.60 -7.91
N ASP A 29 -14.32 12.40 -8.64
CA ASP A 29 -14.59 13.81 -8.86
C ASP A 29 -15.79 14.02 -9.81
N ARG A 30 -16.13 15.30 -10.04
CA ARG A 30 -17.22 15.70 -10.92
C ARG A 30 -17.07 15.20 -12.36
N ASP A 31 -15.86 15.22 -12.91
CA ASP A 31 -15.62 14.82 -14.31
C ASP A 31 -15.66 13.31 -14.50
N THR A 32 -15.15 12.55 -13.54
CA THR A 32 -15.27 11.09 -13.49
C THR A 32 -16.74 10.68 -13.37
N THR A 33 -17.51 11.39 -12.54
CA THR A 33 -18.95 11.19 -12.42
C THR A 33 -19.70 11.52 -13.71
N ARG A 34 -19.36 12.63 -14.39
CA ARG A 34 -19.92 12.98 -15.71
C ARG A 34 -19.70 11.87 -16.73
N ARG A 35 -18.48 11.36 -16.85
CA ARG A 35 -18.14 10.25 -17.77
C ARG A 35 -18.92 8.97 -17.44
N SER A 36 -19.17 8.70 -16.15
CA SER A 36 -20.02 7.60 -15.73
C SER A 36 -21.46 7.75 -16.20
N TYR A 37 -22.05 8.95 -16.09
CA TYR A 37 -23.39 9.23 -16.60
C TYR A 37 -23.46 9.15 -18.14
N GLU A 38 -22.47 9.69 -18.86
CA GLU A 38 -22.37 9.56 -20.32
C GLU A 38 -22.43 8.10 -20.76
N LYS A 39 -21.60 7.26 -20.14
CA LYS A 39 -21.60 5.82 -20.38
C LYS A 39 -22.95 5.17 -20.05
N SER A 40 -23.56 5.54 -18.92
CA SER A 40 -24.87 5.01 -18.51
C SER A 40 -26.00 5.42 -19.47
N PHE A 41 -25.97 6.64 -20.00
CA PHE A 41 -26.98 7.14 -20.93
C PHE A 41 -26.83 6.56 -22.34
N ALA A 42 -25.59 6.26 -22.76
CA ALA A 42 -25.29 5.58 -24.02
C ALA A 42 -25.57 4.07 -24.01
N ALA A 43 -25.71 3.45 -22.84
CA ALA A 43 -25.91 2.01 -22.73
C ALA A 43 -27.18 1.52 -23.45
N VAL A 44 -27.01 0.47 -24.26
CA VAL A 44 -28.10 -0.24 -24.94
C VAL A 44 -28.53 -1.42 -24.05
N GLY A 45 -29.80 -1.46 -23.68
CA GLY A 45 -30.33 -2.49 -22.78
C GLY A 45 -31.67 -2.10 -22.15
N PRO A 46 -32.22 -2.93 -21.26
CA PRO A 46 -33.48 -2.64 -20.58
C PRO A 46 -33.39 -1.33 -19.79
N PRO A 47 -34.48 -0.53 -19.77
CA PRO A 47 -34.49 0.80 -19.18
C PRO A 47 -34.12 0.73 -17.69
N ARG A 48 -33.23 1.63 -17.28
CA ARG A 48 -32.77 1.79 -15.90
C ARG A 48 -33.51 2.94 -15.26
N GLU A 49 -34.15 2.68 -14.13
CA GLU A 49 -34.86 3.68 -13.36
C GLU A 49 -34.37 3.66 -11.92
N TRP A 50 -33.94 4.81 -11.41
CA TRP A 50 -33.61 4.98 -10.00
C TRP A 50 -34.80 5.61 -9.28
N LYS A 51 -35.25 4.98 -8.19
CA LYS A 51 -36.30 5.49 -7.31
C LYS A 51 -35.75 5.67 -5.92
N PRO A 52 -35.96 6.83 -5.27
CA PRO A 52 -35.70 6.95 -3.85
C PRO A 52 -36.77 6.19 -3.07
N ALA A 53 -36.34 5.45 -2.06
CA ALA A 53 -37.09 4.91 -0.96
C ALA A 53 -36.47 5.44 0.34
N ASP A 54 -37.23 5.50 1.43
CA ASP A 54 -36.75 5.95 2.75
C ASP A 54 -35.94 7.25 2.69
N PHE A 55 -36.63 8.39 2.56
CA PHE A 55 -36.04 9.67 2.19
C PHE A 55 -36.10 10.67 3.35
N GLU A 56 -34.94 11.11 3.82
CA GLU A 56 -34.78 12.09 4.89
C GLU A 56 -33.98 13.29 4.37
N VAL A 57 -34.41 14.50 4.72
CA VAL A 57 -33.71 15.76 4.38
C VAL A 57 -33.51 16.57 5.64
N GLY A 58 -32.30 17.08 5.83
CA GLY A 58 -32.02 18.08 6.85
C GLY A 58 -31.29 19.28 6.27
N VAL A 59 -31.57 20.46 6.81
CA VAL A 59 -30.97 21.72 6.40
C VAL A 59 -30.55 22.51 7.64
N SER A 60 -29.41 23.19 7.57
CA SER A 60 -29.01 24.22 8.53
C SER A 60 -28.02 25.18 7.90
N GLY A 61 -28.33 26.48 7.97
CA GLY A 61 -27.55 27.51 7.27
C GLY A 61 -27.40 27.20 5.78
N ASP A 62 -26.16 27.09 5.33
CA ASP A 62 -25.77 26.83 3.93
C ASP A 62 -25.37 25.37 3.67
N LEU A 63 -25.65 24.47 4.62
CA LEU A 63 -25.50 23.03 4.45
C LEU A 63 -26.85 22.32 4.52
N ALA A 64 -26.97 21.26 3.72
CA ALA A 64 -28.07 20.31 3.78
C ALA A 64 -27.56 18.90 3.54
N TYR A 65 -28.37 17.90 3.89
CA TYR A 65 -28.15 16.53 3.48
C TYR A 65 -29.43 15.90 2.95
N VAL A 66 -29.26 14.88 2.12
CA VAL A 66 -30.29 13.94 1.71
C VAL A 66 -29.80 12.54 2.04
N LEU A 67 -30.47 11.87 2.97
CA LEU A 67 -30.28 10.44 3.25
C LEU A 67 -31.39 9.68 2.52
N ALA A 68 -31.01 8.74 1.65
CA ALA A 68 -31.97 8.01 0.84
C ALA A 68 -31.53 6.57 0.56
N ASP A 69 -32.50 5.66 0.42
CA ASP A 69 -32.30 4.37 -0.23
C ASP A 69 -32.63 4.47 -1.71
N TRP A 70 -31.61 4.45 -2.56
CA TRP A 70 -31.77 4.42 -4.00
C TRP A 70 -31.97 2.99 -4.50
N GLN A 71 -33.15 2.73 -5.07
CA GLN A 71 -33.52 1.47 -5.70
C GLN A 71 -33.34 1.56 -7.21
N LEU A 72 -32.52 0.67 -7.79
CA LEU A 72 -32.39 0.54 -9.24
C LEU A 72 -33.36 -0.52 -9.76
N PHE A 73 -34.28 -0.10 -10.61
CA PHE A 73 -35.12 -0.97 -11.41
C PHE A 73 -34.53 -1.11 -12.81
N GLN A 74 -34.53 -2.34 -13.34
CA GLN A 74 -34.10 -2.62 -14.71
C GLN A 74 -35.09 -3.58 -15.37
N GLY A 75 -35.78 -3.10 -16.41
CA GLY A 75 -36.86 -3.86 -17.05
C GLY A 75 -38.02 -4.19 -16.10
N GLY A 76 -38.30 -3.33 -15.12
CA GLY A 76 -39.37 -3.51 -14.13
C GLY A 76 -38.96 -4.29 -12.87
N SER A 77 -37.82 -4.97 -12.85
CA SER A 77 -37.34 -5.71 -11.68
C SER A 77 -36.36 -4.89 -10.84
N LEU A 78 -36.52 -4.92 -9.51
CA LEU A 78 -35.53 -4.37 -8.57
C LEU A 78 -34.21 -5.16 -8.69
N ARG A 79 -33.11 -4.45 -8.92
CA ARG A 79 -31.78 -5.05 -9.11
C ARG A 79 -30.82 -4.81 -7.96
N GLN A 80 -30.92 -3.67 -7.31
CA GLN A 80 -30.04 -3.30 -6.20
C GLN A 80 -30.68 -2.18 -5.37
N THR A 81 -30.30 -2.13 -4.10
CA THR A 81 -30.64 -1.02 -3.20
C THR A 81 -29.36 -0.48 -2.57
N ASN A 82 -29.17 0.84 -2.70
CA ASN A 82 -28.03 1.54 -2.15
C ASN A 82 -28.52 2.56 -1.14
N ARG A 83 -27.87 2.64 0.02
CA ARG A 83 -28.08 3.77 0.93
C ARG A 83 -27.05 4.83 0.63
N SER A 84 -27.48 6.07 0.46
CA SER A 84 -26.57 7.21 0.27
C SER A 84 -26.89 8.36 1.20
N ILE A 85 -25.85 9.12 1.52
CA ILE A 85 -25.99 10.48 2.02
C ILE A 85 -25.33 11.40 1.01
N ASP A 86 -26.12 12.34 0.50
CA ASP A 86 -25.65 13.45 -0.32
C ASP A 86 -25.61 14.69 0.56
N VAL A 87 -24.48 15.38 0.61
CA VAL A 87 -24.32 16.66 1.31
C VAL A 87 -24.32 17.78 0.31
N LEU A 88 -25.18 18.76 0.54
CA LEU A 88 -25.40 19.90 -0.35
C LEU A 88 -24.89 21.17 0.30
N LYS A 89 -24.24 22.01 -0.52
CA LYS A 89 -23.87 23.39 -0.18
C LYS A 89 -24.70 24.36 -1.00
N ARG A 90 -24.96 25.54 -0.45
CA ARG A 90 -25.60 26.62 -1.19
C ARG A 90 -24.56 27.36 -2.05
N ALA A 91 -24.78 27.42 -3.37
CA ALA A 91 -23.92 28.11 -4.32
C ALA A 91 -24.77 28.86 -5.35
N GLY A 92 -24.58 30.18 -5.47
CA GLY A 92 -25.35 31.03 -6.39
C GLY A 92 -26.86 30.97 -6.14
N GLY A 93 -27.27 30.88 -4.87
CA GLY A 93 -28.68 30.77 -4.47
C GLY A 93 -29.33 29.39 -4.68
N LYS A 94 -28.61 28.43 -5.27
CA LYS A 94 -29.08 27.05 -5.51
C LYS A 94 -28.37 26.05 -4.60
N TRP A 95 -29.03 24.96 -4.28
CA TRP A 95 -28.41 23.82 -3.61
C TRP A 95 -27.64 22.98 -4.63
N LYS A 96 -26.39 22.65 -4.30
CA LYS A 96 -25.53 21.81 -5.12
C LYS A 96 -24.94 20.70 -4.26
N ILE A 97 -25.00 19.46 -4.73
CA ILE A 97 -24.37 18.31 -4.09
C ILE A 97 -22.86 18.49 -4.13
N SER A 98 -22.22 18.58 -2.97
CA SER A 98 -20.77 18.72 -2.81
C SER A 98 -20.14 17.39 -2.41
N ARG A 99 -20.82 16.57 -1.61
CA ARG A 99 -20.36 15.21 -1.26
C ARG A 99 -21.47 14.20 -1.50
N ALA A 100 -21.09 13.00 -1.90
CA ALA A 100 -21.97 11.83 -1.94
C ALA A 100 -21.23 10.63 -1.37
N PHE A 101 -21.85 9.90 -0.45
CA PHE A 101 -21.30 8.66 0.08
C PHE A 101 -22.34 7.56 -0.01
N THR A 102 -22.01 6.47 -0.68
CA THR A 102 -22.97 5.42 -1.01
C THR A 102 -22.45 4.05 -0.60
N ILE A 103 -23.26 3.30 0.13
CA ILE A 103 -22.97 1.91 0.50
C ILE A 103 -24.12 0.98 0.04
N PRO A 104 -23.81 -0.28 -0.34
CA PRO A 104 -24.85 -1.25 -0.58
C PRO A 104 -25.71 -1.51 0.66
N LYS A 105 -27.03 -1.50 0.48
CA LYS A 105 -28.00 -1.88 1.53
C LYS A 105 -28.46 -3.33 1.38
N ASP A 106 -28.27 -3.92 0.21
CA ASP A 106 -28.66 -5.28 -0.14
C ASP A 106 -27.65 -6.37 0.29
N GLY A 107 -26.68 -6.03 1.14
CA GLY A 107 -25.73 -6.98 1.73
C GLY A 107 -24.70 -7.55 0.76
N ARG A 108 -24.63 -7.06 -0.48
CA ARG A 108 -23.60 -7.48 -1.43
C ARG A 108 -22.21 -7.10 -0.94
N GLU A 109 -21.24 -7.94 -1.30
CA GLU A 109 -19.85 -7.78 -0.89
C GLU A 109 -19.26 -6.47 -1.43
N ILE A 110 -18.52 -5.79 -0.55
CA ILE A 110 -17.72 -4.63 -0.89
C ILE A 110 -16.29 -5.12 -1.13
N LYS A 111 -15.78 -4.93 -2.34
CA LYS A 111 -14.40 -5.27 -2.67
C LYS A 111 -13.47 -4.40 -1.82
N SER A 112 -12.71 -5.06 -0.95
CA SER A 112 -11.78 -4.43 -0.02
C SER A 112 -10.38 -4.35 -0.65
N SER A 113 -9.64 -3.27 -0.40
CA SER A 113 -8.22 -3.12 -0.75
C SER A 113 -7.57 -2.28 0.33
N CYS A 114 -6.35 -2.62 0.75
CA CYS A 114 -5.61 -1.78 1.71
C CYS A 114 -4.75 -0.71 1.00
N ASP A 115 -4.77 -0.65 -0.34
CA ASP A 115 -3.88 0.18 -1.16
C ASP A 115 -4.52 1.52 -1.54
N ILE A 116 -5.05 2.26 -0.55
CA ILE A 116 -5.56 3.62 -0.74
C ILE A 116 -4.96 4.51 0.34
N ASP A 117 -4.28 5.57 -0.09
CA ASP A 117 -3.87 6.66 0.79
C ASP A 117 -5.11 7.53 1.08
N LEU A 118 -5.57 7.53 2.33
CA LEU A 118 -6.75 8.27 2.75
C LEU A 118 -6.35 9.69 3.17
N PRO A 119 -7.10 10.72 2.73
CA PRO A 119 -6.80 12.09 3.10
C PRO A 119 -7.00 12.29 4.60
N LYS A 120 -6.20 13.17 5.20
CA LYS A 120 -6.33 13.56 6.60
C LYS A 120 -6.19 15.06 6.75
N ILE A 121 -6.91 15.64 7.70
CA ILE A 121 -6.81 17.06 8.01
C ILE A 121 -5.89 17.28 9.21
N SER A 122 -5.05 18.29 9.12
CA SER A 122 -4.25 18.73 10.27
C SER A 122 -5.17 19.37 11.32
N PRO A 123 -5.08 18.99 12.61
CA PRO A 123 -5.86 19.60 13.68
C PRO A 123 -5.68 21.12 13.78
N GLU A 124 -4.51 21.63 13.40
CA GLU A 124 -4.16 23.04 13.42
C GLU A 124 -4.94 23.85 12.37
N SER A 125 -5.39 23.21 11.29
CA SER A 125 -6.22 23.83 10.25
C SER A 125 -7.67 24.08 10.68
N LEU A 126 -8.11 23.43 11.76
CA LEU A 126 -9.49 23.52 12.25
C LEU A 126 -9.68 24.70 13.22
N SER A 127 -10.79 25.41 13.04
CA SER A 127 -11.22 26.51 13.89
C SER A 127 -12.74 26.47 14.15
N GLY A 128 -13.19 27.23 15.16
CA GLY A 128 -14.61 27.36 15.52
C GLY A 128 -15.32 26.02 15.72
N SER A 129 -16.57 25.94 15.26
CA SER A 129 -17.41 24.75 15.42
C SER A 129 -16.82 23.48 14.80
N ALA A 130 -16.04 23.58 13.70
CA ALA A 130 -15.39 22.41 13.11
C ALA A 130 -14.34 21.81 14.06
N ARG A 131 -13.60 22.66 14.78
CA ARG A 131 -12.69 22.23 15.84
C ARG A 131 -13.42 21.62 17.04
N ASP A 132 -14.62 22.09 17.36
CA ASP A 132 -15.42 21.55 18.47
C ASP A 132 -15.98 20.15 18.15
N VAL A 133 -16.40 19.91 16.91
CA VAL A 133 -16.77 18.58 16.41
C VAL A 133 -15.55 17.65 16.48
N TRP A 134 -14.41 18.08 15.97
CA TRP A 134 -13.15 17.33 16.05
C TRP A 134 -12.76 16.96 17.49
N LYS A 135 -12.84 17.91 18.43
CA LYS A 135 -12.58 17.63 19.85
C LYS A 135 -13.54 16.59 20.43
N THR A 136 -14.79 16.59 19.98
CA THR A 136 -15.80 15.61 20.41
C THR A 136 -15.46 14.21 19.91
N LEU A 137 -15.02 14.09 18.66
CA LEU A 137 -14.51 12.85 18.06
C LEU A 137 -13.27 12.32 18.76
N MET A 138 -12.31 13.18 19.10
CA MET A 138 -11.10 12.75 19.82
C MET A 138 -11.44 12.25 21.24
N ARG A 139 -12.34 12.94 21.95
CA ARG A 139 -12.82 12.46 23.26
C ARG A 139 -13.54 11.11 23.16
N TRP A 140 -14.31 10.90 22.08
CA TRP A 140 -14.95 9.60 21.82
C TRP A 140 -13.91 8.49 21.66
N ARG A 141 -12.90 8.71 20.82
CA ARG A 141 -11.78 7.78 20.58
C ARG A 141 -11.07 7.45 21.90
N ASP A 142 -10.72 8.48 22.67
CA ASP A 142 -10.01 8.31 23.94
C ASP A 142 -10.87 7.54 24.96
N SER A 143 -12.17 7.81 25.01
CA SER A 143 -13.12 7.07 25.87
C SER A 143 -13.25 5.61 25.44
N TYR A 144 -13.33 5.34 24.12
CA TYR A 144 -13.36 3.98 23.59
C TYR A 144 -12.09 3.20 23.99
N ASN A 145 -10.92 3.81 23.79
CA ASN A 145 -9.63 3.20 24.13
C ASN A 145 -9.46 2.99 25.64
N ALA A 146 -10.05 3.88 26.46
CA ALA A 146 -10.11 3.72 27.91
C ALA A 146 -11.18 2.74 28.40
N ARG A 147 -11.97 2.13 27.49
CA ARG A 147 -13.14 1.28 27.80
C ARG A 147 -14.19 2.00 28.66
N ASP A 148 -14.27 3.32 28.58
CA ASP A 148 -15.29 4.13 29.25
C ASP A 148 -16.59 4.13 28.43
N LEU A 149 -17.50 3.22 28.77
CA LEU A 149 -18.79 3.11 28.10
C LEU A 149 -19.60 4.41 28.12
N ALA A 150 -19.56 5.16 29.23
CA ALA A 150 -20.33 6.40 29.35
C ALA A 150 -19.76 7.48 28.41
N GLY A 151 -18.44 7.65 28.40
CA GLY A 151 -17.73 8.53 27.49
C GLY A 151 -17.90 8.13 26.01
N THR A 152 -17.85 6.82 25.69
CA THR A 152 -18.05 6.33 24.32
C THR A 152 -19.46 6.58 23.81
N VAL A 153 -20.50 6.42 24.63
CA VAL A 153 -21.89 6.67 24.18
C VAL A 153 -22.31 8.14 24.22
N ALA A 154 -21.58 9.00 24.95
CA ALA A 154 -21.94 10.39 25.17
C ALA A 154 -22.14 11.21 23.86
N PRO A 155 -21.34 11.04 22.79
CA PRO A 155 -21.50 11.82 21.57
C PRO A 155 -22.72 11.43 20.73
N TYR A 156 -23.37 10.29 20.97
CA TYR A 156 -24.51 9.87 20.15
C TYR A 156 -25.78 10.62 20.54
N ASP A 157 -26.54 11.04 19.53
CA ASP A 157 -27.89 11.56 19.72
C ASP A 157 -28.85 10.44 20.14
N LEU A 158 -29.91 10.77 20.87
CA LEU A 158 -30.94 9.79 21.26
C LEU A 158 -31.66 9.20 20.04
N SER A 159 -31.73 9.95 18.95
CA SER A 159 -32.35 9.55 17.68
C SER A 159 -31.37 8.90 16.70
N ILE A 160 -30.16 8.53 17.14
CA ILE A 160 -29.13 7.93 16.28
C ILE A 160 -29.72 6.77 15.46
N ASN A 161 -29.46 6.82 14.17
CA ASN A 161 -29.77 5.76 13.23
C ASN A 161 -28.60 5.65 12.22
N GLY A 162 -27.66 4.76 12.51
CA GLY A 162 -26.47 4.53 11.71
C GLY A 162 -26.54 3.22 10.93
N MET A 163 -25.72 3.10 9.88
CA MET A 163 -25.57 1.84 9.17
C MET A 163 -24.09 1.57 8.86
N TYR A 164 -23.57 0.50 9.44
CA TYR A 164 -22.37 -0.16 8.95
C TYR A 164 -22.76 -1.14 7.83
N ALA A 165 -22.05 -1.15 6.70
CA ALA A 165 -22.44 -1.90 5.51
C ALA A 165 -22.88 -3.35 5.79
N GLY A 166 -24.08 -3.71 5.30
CA GLY A 166 -24.65 -5.04 5.45
C GLY A 166 -25.25 -5.35 6.84
N ASN A 167 -25.11 -4.47 7.83
CA ASN A 167 -25.64 -4.68 9.17
C ASN A 167 -27.08 -4.13 9.33
N GLN A 168 -27.74 -4.57 10.41
CA GLN A 168 -28.96 -3.90 10.88
C GLN A 168 -28.64 -2.47 11.33
N LEU A 169 -29.68 -1.63 11.37
CA LEU A 169 -29.56 -0.23 11.79
C LEU A 169 -29.07 -0.15 13.24
N ASP A 170 -28.08 0.72 13.45
CA ASP A 170 -27.51 1.00 14.75
C ASP A 170 -28.32 2.09 15.45
N THR A 171 -28.96 1.69 16.54
CA THR A 171 -29.66 2.57 17.50
C THR A 171 -28.78 2.79 18.73
N LEU A 172 -29.12 3.77 19.57
CA LEU A 172 -28.36 4.02 20.79
C LEU A 172 -28.29 2.78 21.72
N ALA A 173 -29.37 2.00 21.77
CA ALA A 173 -29.43 0.78 22.56
C ALA A 173 -28.48 -0.30 22.02
N THR A 174 -28.53 -0.56 20.70
CA THR A 174 -27.68 -1.59 20.08
C THR A 174 -26.21 -1.21 20.14
N LEU A 175 -25.88 0.08 20.00
CA LEU A 175 -24.52 0.60 20.17
C LEU A 175 -24.02 0.40 21.61
N ARG A 176 -24.81 0.79 22.61
CA ARG A 176 -24.45 0.62 24.02
C ARG A 176 -24.19 -0.86 24.36
N ASP A 177 -25.05 -1.75 23.89
CA ASP A 177 -24.91 -3.18 24.11
C ASP A 177 -23.66 -3.75 23.40
N SER A 178 -23.39 -3.28 22.18
CA SER A 178 -22.21 -3.70 21.41
C SER A 178 -20.91 -3.27 22.09
N TYR A 179 -20.81 -2.00 22.51
CA TYR A 179 -19.64 -1.50 23.25
C TYR A 179 -19.49 -2.19 24.60
N GLY A 180 -20.58 -2.38 25.35
CA GLY A 180 -20.57 -3.08 26.64
C GLY A 180 -20.01 -4.51 26.51
N ARG A 181 -20.48 -5.27 25.52
CA ARG A 181 -19.91 -6.60 25.22
C ARG A 181 -18.45 -6.52 24.82
N SER A 182 -18.08 -5.57 23.96
CA SER A 182 -16.69 -5.40 23.49
C SER A 182 -15.72 -5.08 24.63
N PHE A 183 -16.12 -4.20 25.55
CA PHE A 183 -15.27 -3.76 26.67
C PHE A 183 -15.13 -4.81 27.77
N ALA A 184 -16.11 -5.72 27.90
CA ALA A 184 -16.06 -6.85 28.83
C ALA A 184 -15.06 -7.96 28.42
N VAL A 185 -14.60 -7.97 27.16
CA VAL A 185 -13.63 -8.97 26.67
C VAL A 185 -12.23 -8.65 27.22
N ALA A 186 -11.65 -9.58 27.97
CA ALA A 186 -10.34 -9.42 28.62
C ALA A 186 -9.19 -10.18 27.93
N ASP A 187 -9.49 -11.09 26.99
CA ASP A 187 -8.49 -11.93 26.30
C ASP A 187 -7.69 -11.20 25.21
N ARG A 188 -8.04 -9.93 24.93
CA ARG A 188 -7.42 -9.09 23.91
C ARG A 188 -7.52 -7.62 24.27
N GLU A 189 -6.53 -6.86 23.83
CA GLU A 189 -6.58 -5.40 23.82
C GLU A 189 -7.31 -4.94 22.56
N ARG A 190 -8.17 -3.93 22.71
CA ARG A 190 -8.87 -3.30 21.58
C ARG A 190 -8.60 -1.82 21.60
N THR A 191 -8.19 -1.29 20.46
CA THR A 191 -8.00 0.14 20.27
C THR A 191 -8.67 0.59 18.99
N ILE A 192 -8.94 1.88 18.92
CA ILE A 192 -9.39 2.57 17.72
C ILE A 192 -8.53 3.81 17.52
N GLU A 193 -8.03 3.96 16.30
CA GLU A 193 -7.48 5.21 15.80
C GLU A 193 -8.49 5.81 14.84
N PHE A 194 -8.74 7.11 14.97
CA PHE A 194 -9.75 7.83 14.20
C PHE A 194 -9.11 9.03 13.52
N GLU A 195 -9.32 9.15 12.22
CA GLU A 195 -8.75 10.21 11.38
C GLU A 195 -9.85 10.87 10.53
N PRO A 196 -10.20 12.15 10.79
CA PRO A 196 -11.13 12.87 9.95
C PRO A 196 -10.45 13.32 8.64
N GLU A 197 -11.16 13.10 7.55
CA GLU A 197 -10.79 13.49 6.19
C GLU A 197 -11.30 14.90 5.84
N GLU A 198 -12.44 15.29 6.41
CA GLU A 198 -13.10 16.58 6.18
C GLU A 198 -14.12 16.85 7.28
N ILE A 199 -14.24 18.12 7.69
CA ILE A 199 -15.31 18.58 8.59
C ILE A 199 -15.93 19.85 8.01
N LEU A 200 -17.22 19.79 7.67
CA LEU A 200 -18.00 20.92 7.19
C LEU A 200 -19.05 21.28 8.24
N VAL A 201 -19.20 22.57 8.55
CA VAL A 201 -20.17 23.04 9.55
C VAL A 201 -20.94 24.25 9.04
N SER A 202 -22.25 24.28 9.27
CA SER A 202 -23.10 25.45 9.04
C SER A 202 -24.31 25.41 9.97
N GLY A 203 -24.56 26.52 10.67
CA GLY A 203 -25.60 26.57 11.70
C GLY A 203 -25.39 25.52 12.79
N ASP A 204 -26.42 24.71 13.02
CA ASP A 204 -26.45 23.59 13.97
C ASP A 204 -26.08 22.24 13.34
N PHE A 205 -25.58 22.22 12.11
CA PHE A 205 -25.31 20.99 11.36
C PHE A 205 -23.83 20.87 11.04
N ALA A 206 -23.28 19.67 11.22
CA ALA A 206 -21.96 19.32 10.76
C ALA A 206 -21.96 17.99 9.99
N PHE A 207 -21.14 17.94 8.96
CA PHE A 207 -20.80 16.75 8.21
C PHE A 207 -19.34 16.42 8.47
N VAL A 208 -19.07 15.16 8.77
CA VAL A 208 -17.72 14.63 8.87
C VAL A 208 -17.57 13.52 7.84
N ARG A 209 -16.44 13.50 7.16
CA ARG A 209 -15.95 12.34 6.43
C ARG A 209 -14.70 11.85 7.13
N ASP A 210 -14.58 10.55 7.32
CA ASP A 210 -13.56 9.98 8.19
C ASP A 210 -13.16 8.56 7.78
N HIS A 211 -12.09 8.12 8.40
CA HIS A 211 -11.72 6.72 8.48
C HIS A 211 -11.18 6.40 9.86
N TRP A 212 -11.27 5.13 10.23
CA TRP A 212 -10.77 4.65 11.49
C TRP A 212 -10.22 3.24 11.39
N THR A 213 -9.17 2.98 12.17
CA THR A 213 -8.57 1.66 12.29
C THR A 213 -8.90 1.10 13.65
N SER A 214 -9.65 0.01 13.70
CA SER A 214 -9.77 -0.79 14.93
C SER A 214 -8.68 -1.85 14.96
N ALA A 215 -8.01 -2.02 16.09
CA ALA A 215 -7.06 -3.10 16.32
C ALA A 215 -7.57 -4.04 17.41
N ALA A 216 -7.32 -5.34 17.24
CA ALA A 216 -7.51 -6.35 18.25
C ALA A 216 -6.18 -7.10 18.42
N ARG A 217 -5.53 -6.91 19.57
CA ARG A 217 -4.20 -7.47 19.87
C ARG A 217 -4.30 -8.54 20.95
N THR A 218 -3.68 -9.68 20.68
CA THR A 218 -3.40 -10.75 21.63
C THR A 218 -1.87 -10.86 21.80
N PRO A 219 -1.37 -11.66 22.76
CA PRO A 219 0.07 -11.92 22.84
C PRO A 219 0.67 -12.57 21.59
N ALA A 220 -0.14 -13.26 20.78
CA ALA A 220 0.32 -14.04 19.63
C ALA A 220 0.09 -13.33 18.27
N SER A 221 -0.83 -12.37 18.20
CA SER A 221 -1.20 -11.74 16.93
C SER A 221 -1.92 -10.41 17.12
N GLU A 222 -1.92 -9.58 16.07
CA GLU A 222 -2.72 -8.37 15.98
C GLU A 222 -3.52 -8.39 14.68
N MET A 223 -4.81 -8.12 14.77
CA MET A 223 -5.66 -7.93 13.59
C MET A 223 -6.09 -6.46 13.55
N ARG A 224 -5.92 -5.81 12.40
CA ARG A 224 -6.43 -4.46 12.15
C ARG A 224 -7.56 -4.48 11.14
N LYS A 225 -8.54 -3.60 11.36
CA LYS A 225 -9.65 -3.34 10.44
C LYS A 225 -9.73 -1.85 10.18
N LEU A 226 -9.45 -1.47 8.94
CA LEU A 226 -9.66 -0.11 8.45
C LEU A 226 -11.09 0.00 7.95
N SER A 227 -11.84 0.97 8.49
CA SER A 227 -13.19 1.32 8.05
C SER A 227 -13.19 2.77 7.60
N ARG A 228 -14.08 3.10 6.67
CA ARG A 228 -14.27 4.45 6.16
C ARG A 228 -15.74 4.83 6.26
N GLY A 229 -16.02 6.09 6.54
CA GLY A 229 -17.37 6.53 6.81
C GLY A 229 -17.62 8.00 6.59
N ILE A 230 -18.87 8.35 6.85
CA ILE A 230 -19.36 9.70 6.98
C ILE A 230 -20.33 9.78 8.14
N GLU A 231 -20.43 10.97 8.71
CA GLU A 231 -21.21 11.24 9.90
C GLU A 231 -21.96 12.56 9.77
N LEU A 232 -23.19 12.58 10.29
CA LEU A 232 -24.05 13.74 10.34
C LEU A 232 -24.29 14.12 11.81
N TRP A 233 -23.88 15.33 12.16
CA TRP A 233 -23.88 15.84 13.52
C TRP A 233 -24.85 17.00 13.67
N ARG A 234 -25.50 17.08 14.84
CA ARG A 234 -26.39 18.18 15.22
C ARG A 234 -25.89 18.85 16.50
N LYS A 235 -25.98 20.18 16.55
CA LYS A 235 -25.72 20.95 17.76
C LYS A 235 -26.99 21.07 18.56
N THR A 236 -26.95 20.62 19.81
CA THR A 236 -28.06 20.76 20.76
C THR A 236 -28.23 22.22 21.19
N GLU A 237 -29.37 22.56 21.79
CA GLU A 237 -29.61 23.88 22.38
C GLU A 237 -28.58 24.26 23.44
N LYS A 238 -28.01 23.27 24.13
CA LYS A 238 -26.94 23.46 25.14
C LYS A 238 -25.56 23.68 24.52
N GLY A 239 -25.44 23.55 23.19
CA GLY A 239 -24.21 23.75 22.45
C GLY A 239 -23.39 22.48 22.22
N ASP A 240 -23.81 21.33 22.74
CA ASP A 240 -23.12 20.06 22.53
C ASP A 240 -23.37 19.52 21.11
N TRP A 241 -22.32 19.01 20.47
CA TRP A 241 -22.43 18.29 19.21
C TRP A 241 -22.77 16.81 19.43
N LYS A 242 -23.80 16.33 18.74
CA LYS A 242 -24.27 14.94 18.80
C LYS A 242 -24.34 14.29 17.42
N LEU A 243 -23.83 13.06 17.31
CA LEU A 243 -23.89 12.23 16.12
C LEU A 243 -25.32 11.71 15.94
N ALA A 244 -25.96 12.09 14.83
CA ALA A 244 -27.35 11.76 14.53
C ALA A 244 -27.49 10.66 13.47
N ARG A 245 -26.60 10.61 12.48
CA ARG A 245 -26.56 9.56 11.44
C ARG A 245 -25.12 9.25 11.08
N TYR A 246 -24.84 8.02 10.66
CA TYR A 246 -23.60 7.71 9.97
C TYR A 246 -23.83 6.61 8.93
N LEU A 247 -22.98 6.60 7.92
CA LEU A 247 -22.81 5.47 7.02
C LEU A 247 -21.34 5.09 7.00
N SER A 248 -21.07 3.81 7.12
CA SER A 248 -19.70 3.32 7.10
C SER A 248 -19.59 1.94 6.52
N TYR A 249 -18.38 1.55 6.13
CA TYR A 249 -18.12 0.21 5.64
C TYR A 249 -16.73 -0.26 6.02
N LEU A 250 -16.57 -1.58 6.10
CA LEU A 250 -15.27 -2.21 6.22
C LEU A 250 -14.50 -2.00 4.92
N PHE A 251 -13.37 -1.31 5.02
CA PHE A 251 -12.55 -0.97 3.87
C PHE A 251 -11.48 -2.05 3.62
N CYS A 252 -10.77 -2.50 4.65
CA CYS A 252 -9.96 -3.72 4.61
C CYS A 252 -9.66 -4.29 6.00
N ASN A 253 -9.39 -5.60 6.08
CA ASN A 253 -8.74 -6.22 7.24
C ASN A 253 -7.30 -6.55 6.87
N TYR A 254 -6.37 -6.36 7.80
CA TYR A 254 -5.00 -6.82 7.62
C TYR A 254 -4.37 -7.19 8.96
N THR A 255 -3.48 -8.17 8.93
CA THR A 255 -2.54 -8.41 10.01
C THR A 255 -1.38 -7.44 9.79
N PRO A 256 -1.04 -6.57 10.76
CA PRO A 256 0.17 -5.75 10.65
C PRO A 256 1.35 -6.66 10.31
N ASN A 257 2.21 -6.20 9.40
CA ASN A 257 3.44 -6.89 9.01
C ASN A 257 3.27 -8.18 8.21
N GLU A 258 2.05 -8.56 7.81
CA GLU A 258 1.85 -9.67 6.89
C GLU A 258 2.34 -9.31 5.48
N ALA A 259 3.15 -10.20 4.91
CA ALA A 259 3.72 -10.02 3.59
C ALA A 259 2.65 -10.14 2.51
N GLN A 260 2.50 -9.08 1.70
CA GLN A 260 1.54 -9.01 0.61
C GLN A 260 2.23 -9.26 -0.73
N ILE A 261 1.70 -10.18 -1.54
CA ILE A 261 2.24 -10.45 -2.88
C ILE A 261 2.00 -9.25 -3.79
N ILE A 262 3.04 -8.83 -4.51
CA ILE A 262 2.94 -7.79 -5.53
C ILE A 262 2.53 -8.43 -6.86
N GLY A 263 1.41 -7.98 -7.41
CA GLY A 263 0.96 -8.35 -8.75
C GLY A 263 0.68 -9.84 -8.92
N GLU A 264 0.00 -10.46 -7.96
CA GLU A 264 -0.39 -11.88 -8.03
C GLU A 264 -1.03 -12.23 -9.39
N GLY A 265 -0.48 -13.26 -10.04
CA GLY A 265 -0.93 -13.74 -11.35
C GLY A 265 -0.51 -12.90 -12.55
N VAL A 266 0.24 -11.80 -12.34
CA VAL A 266 0.72 -10.91 -13.41
C VAL A 266 2.23 -10.73 -13.35
N ILE A 267 2.73 -10.30 -12.18
CA ILE A 267 4.16 -10.15 -11.86
C ILE A 267 4.61 -11.43 -11.15
N SER A 268 4.07 -11.69 -9.96
CA SER A 268 4.33 -12.91 -9.20
C SER A 268 3.49 -14.05 -9.76
N THR A 269 4.14 -15.03 -10.38
CA THR A 269 3.51 -16.13 -11.10
C THR A 269 4.10 -17.47 -10.64
N PRO A 270 3.67 -18.63 -11.19
CA PRO A 270 4.35 -19.89 -10.92
C PRO A 270 5.78 -20.01 -11.50
N GLN A 271 6.33 -18.93 -12.09
CA GLN A 271 7.73 -18.84 -12.51
C GLN A 271 8.59 -18.36 -11.33
N ASP A 272 9.85 -18.02 -11.61
CA ASP A 272 10.77 -17.48 -10.61
C ASP A 272 10.94 -15.97 -10.83
N GLU A 273 10.30 -15.18 -9.96
CA GLU A 273 10.35 -13.72 -9.98
C GLU A 273 11.02 -13.16 -8.72
N PHE A 274 11.98 -12.24 -8.90
CA PHE A 274 12.66 -11.61 -7.78
C PHE A 274 12.99 -10.13 -8.00
N GLY A 275 13.44 -9.45 -6.95
CA GLY A 275 13.71 -8.02 -7.00
C GLY A 275 12.49 -7.15 -6.69
N GLY A 276 12.20 -6.17 -7.55
CA GLY A 276 11.03 -5.30 -7.41
C GLY A 276 11.34 -3.85 -7.04
N SER A 277 12.13 -3.15 -7.86
CA SER A 277 12.35 -1.71 -7.71
C SER A 277 11.18 -0.92 -8.28
N LEU A 278 10.59 0.01 -7.52
CA LEU A 278 9.48 0.86 -7.97
C LEU A 278 9.97 2.24 -8.46
N SER A 279 9.35 2.76 -9.52
CA SER A 279 9.48 4.16 -9.93
C SER A 279 8.94 5.10 -8.84
N LEU A 280 9.40 6.36 -8.81
CA LEU A 280 9.05 7.32 -7.76
C LEU A 280 7.55 7.55 -7.58
N ASP A 281 6.77 7.43 -8.65
CA ASP A 281 5.31 7.53 -8.62
C ASP A 281 4.59 6.24 -8.20
N GLY A 282 5.35 5.17 -7.95
CA GLY A 282 4.84 3.83 -7.61
C GLY A 282 4.17 3.09 -8.76
N LYS A 283 4.23 3.61 -10.00
CA LYS A 283 3.44 3.07 -11.12
C LYS A 283 4.19 2.15 -12.05
N THR A 284 5.49 1.99 -11.89
CA THR A 284 6.30 1.03 -12.66
C THR A 284 7.14 0.22 -11.71
N ILE A 285 7.16 -1.09 -11.90
CA ILE A 285 8.04 -2.00 -11.18
C ILE A 285 9.02 -2.63 -12.14
N TYR A 286 10.28 -2.69 -11.73
CA TYR A 286 11.39 -3.36 -12.41
C TYR A 286 11.79 -4.58 -11.58
N PHE A 287 11.85 -5.74 -12.20
CA PHE A 287 12.07 -7.01 -11.51
C PHE A 287 12.71 -8.02 -12.44
N ASP A 288 13.20 -9.12 -11.89
CA ASP A 288 13.83 -10.19 -12.65
C ASP A 288 12.86 -11.36 -12.86
N ARG A 289 13.00 -12.04 -13.99
CA ARG A 289 12.53 -13.41 -14.19
C ARG A 289 13.70 -14.31 -14.48
N SER A 290 13.67 -15.49 -13.87
CA SER A 290 14.75 -16.45 -13.96
C SER A 290 14.32 -17.82 -14.45
N VAL A 291 15.31 -18.55 -14.99
CA VAL A 291 15.22 -20.00 -15.17
C VAL A 291 16.31 -20.62 -14.29
N PRO A 292 16.01 -20.95 -13.02
CA PRO A 292 17.01 -21.22 -12.00
C PRO A 292 18.03 -22.30 -12.40
N ALA A 293 17.56 -23.40 -13.00
CA ALA A 293 18.42 -24.52 -13.40
C ALA A 293 19.46 -24.15 -14.48
N HIS A 294 19.28 -23.01 -15.16
CA HIS A 294 20.15 -22.54 -16.23
C HIS A 294 20.84 -21.21 -15.91
N TYR A 295 20.65 -20.66 -14.71
CA TYR A 295 21.20 -19.36 -14.29
C TYR A 295 20.91 -18.24 -15.32
N LEU A 296 19.78 -18.33 -16.01
CA LEU A 296 19.31 -17.26 -16.89
C LEU A 296 18.56 -16.23 -16.06
N TYR A 297 19.02 -14.99 -16.10
CA TYR A 297 18.41 -13.84 -15.43
C TYR A 297 18.08 -12.79 -16.48
N THR A 298 16.85 -12.29 -16.44
CA THR A 298 16.37 -11.27 -17.38
C THR A 298 15.57 -10.22 -16.63
N MET A 299 15.72 -8.96 -17.01
CA MET A 299 15.03 -7.84 -16.37
C MET A 299 13.75 -7.49 -17.11
N TRP A 300 12.67 -7.29 -16.36
CA TRP A 300 11.31 -7.02 -16.82
C TRP A 300 10.77 -5.76 -16.19
N GLN A 301 9.76 -5.17 -16.83
CA GLN A 301 8.98 -4.09 -16.26
C GLN A 301 7.47 -4.34 -16.37
N SER A 302 6.71 -3.84 -15.41
CA SER A 302 5.24 -3.79 -15.47
C SER A 302 4.74 -2.43 -15.02
N HIS A 303 3.60 -2.00 -15.57
CA HIS A 303 2.98 -0.72 -15.26
C HIS A 303 1.67 -0.91 -14.50
N LEU A 304 1.42 -0.02 -13.54
CA LEU A 304 0.18 0.05 -12.78
C LEU A 304 -0.79 1.01 -13.48
N VAL A 305 -1.90 0.48 -13.98
CA VAL A 305 -2.99 1.27 -14.60
C VAL A 305 -4.24 1.14 -13.74
N GLY A 306 -4.63 2.24 -13.08
CA GLY A 306 -5.58 2.18 -11.98
C GLY A 306 -4.95 1.42 -10.81
N ASN A 307 -5.61 0.34 -10.36
CA ASN A 307 -5.10 -0.54 -9.30
C ASN A 307 -4.73 -1.93 -9.83
N LYS A 308 -4.29 -2.02 -11.09
CA LYS A 308 -3.94 -3.30 -11.72
C LYS A 308 -2.62 -3.20 -12.47
N TRP A 309 -1.71 -4.09 -12.11
CA TRP A 309 -0.51 -4.34 -12.89
C TRP A 309 -0.89 -4.88 -14.26
N GLN A 310 -0.23 -4.36 -15.28
CA GLN A 310 -0.37 -4.85 -16.65
C GLN A 310 0.60 -6.00 -16.91
N SER A 311 0.36 -6.78 -17.96
CA SER A 311 1.28 -7.85 -18.38
C SER A 311 2.71 -7.30 -18.49
N PRO A 312 3.70 -7.95 -17.84
CA PRO A 312 5.08 -7.47 -17.89
C PRO A 312 5.70 -7.60 -19.28
N GLU A 313 6.64 -6.71 -19.58
CA GLU A 313 7.45 -6.73 -20.80
C GLU A 313 8.94 -6.83 -20.48
N LEU A 314 9.68 -7.55 -21.33
CA LEU A 314 11.13 -7.65 -21.25
C LEU A 314 11.74 -6.27 -21.52
N MET A 315 12.68 -5.85 -20.69
CA MET A 315 13.34 -4.56 -20.89
C MET A 315 14.23 -4.58 -22.13
N SER A 316 14.23 -3.49 -22.90
CA SER A 316 15.02 -3.38 -24.14
C SER A 316 16.55 -3.42 -23.93
N ILE A 317 17.00 -3.38 -22.69
CA ILE A 317 18.41 -3.43 -22.29
C ILE A 317 18.82 -4.83 -21.77
N SER A 318 17.91 -5.81 -21.79
CA SER A 318 18.09 -7.16 -21.24
C SER A 318 17.70 -8.27 -22.22
N GLY A 319 18.12 -9.50 -21.92
CA GLY A 319 17.74 -10.72 -22.64
C GLY A 319 18.83 -11.30 -23.56
N GLN A 320 19.95 -10.60 -23.72
CA GLN A 320 21.13 -11.10 -24.43
C GLN A 320 22.16 -11.73 -23.47
N TYR A 321 22.21 -11.22 -22.24
CA TYR A 321 23.18 -11.57 -21.21
C TYR A 321 22.43 -11.99 -19.95
N ARG A 322 23.15 -12.43 -18.92
CA ARG A 322 22.57 -12.64 -17.59
C ARG A 322 22.53 -11.28 -16.91
N ASP A 323 21.37 -10.63 -16.96
CA ASP A 323 21.16 -9.33 -16.32
C ASP A 323 20.27 -9.51 -15.08
N SER A 324 20.69 -8.99 -13.94
CA SER A 324 20.00 -9.20 -12.66
C SER A 324 19.99 -7.95 -11.79
N ASP A 325 19.03 -7.91 -10.87
CA ASP A 325 18.87 -6.93 -9.81
C ASP A 325 18.81 -5.48 -10.29
N PRO A 326 17.79 -5.12 -11.10
CA PRO A 326 17.56 -3.74 -11.50
C PRO A 326 17.14 -2.90 -10.29
N VAL A 327 17.96 -1.93 -9.90
CA VAL A 327 17.71 -1.01 -8.78
C VAL A 327 17.69 0.43 -9.28
N LEU A 328 16.64 1.17 -8.96
CA LEU A 328 16.57 2.59 -9.27
C LEU A 328 17.38 3.42 -8.28
N SER A 329 18.01 4.49 -8.78
CA SER A 329 18.54 5.55 -7.93
C SER A 329 17.43 6.29 -7.18
N PRO A 330 17.74 6.96 -6.06
CA PRO A 330 16.74 7.70 -5.27
C PRO A 330 16.02 8.82 -6.02
N ASP A 331 16.66 9.39 -7.04
CA ASP A 331 16.05 10.39 -7.93
C ASP A 331 15.24 9.76 -9.08
N GLY A 332 15.23 8.43 -9.21
CA GLY A 332 14.54 7.70 -10.26
C GLY A 332 15.12 7.86 -11.66
N THR A 333 16.27 8.53 -11.85
CA THR A 333 16.84 8.82 -13.18
C THR A 333 17.87 7.80 -13.66
N LYS A 334 18.37 6.95 -12.76
CA LYS A 334 19.34 5.90 -13.07
C LYS A 334 18.78 4.54 -12.70
N LEU A 335 19.10 3.54 -13.51
CA LEU A 335 18.87 2.13 -13.22
C LEU A 335 20.22 1.44 -13.16
N LEU A 336 20.55 0.87 -12.00
CA LEU A 336 21.72 0.05 -11.78
C LEU A 336 21.32 -1.42 -11.91
N PHE A 337 22.20 -2.25 -12.43
CA PHE A 337 22.02 -3.69 -12.49
C PHE A 337 23.38 -4.37 -12.66
N VAL A 338 23.45 -5.67 -12.41
CA VAL A 338 24.65 -6.48 -12.67
C VAL A 338 24.48 -7.30 -13.94
N SER A 339 25.57 -7.44 -14.68
CA SER A 339 25.55 -8.18 -15.96
C SER A 339 26.91 -8.76 -16.27
N ASP A 340 26.91 -9.96 -16.87
CA ASP A 340 28.10 -10.64 -17.39
C ASP A 340 28.44 -10.25 -18.83
N ARG A 341 27.84 -9.17 -19.33
CA ARG A 341 28.08 -8.68 -20.68
C ARG A 341 29.56 -8.28 -20.90
N PRO A 342 30.13 -8.55 -22.08
CA PRO A 342 31.51 -8.20 -22.40
C PRO A 342 31.81 -6.70 -22.31
N VAL A 343 33.02 -6.37 -21.88
CA VAL A 343 33.58 -5.01 -21.92
C VAL A 343 34.66 -4.97 -22.99
N ASP A 344 34.55 -4.05 -23.93
CA ASP A 344 35.46 -3.95 -25.09
C ASP A 344 35.59 -5.29 -25.85
N GLU A 345 34.47 -5.98 -26.04
CA GLU A 345 34.35 -7.32 -26.67
C GLU A 345 35.04 -8.46 -25.93
N VAL A 346 35.55 -8.22 -24.71
CA VAL A 346 36.15 -9.24 -23.86
C VAL A 346 35.15 -9.72 -22.81
N ASP A 347 34.78 -11.00 -22.87
CA ASP A 347 34.09 -11.69 -21.79
C ASP A 347 35.10 -12.06 -20.71
N ARG A 348 34.90 -11.49 -19.50
CA ARG A 348 35.75 -11.73 -18.34
C ARG A 348 35.19 -12.81 -17.41
N HIS A 349 34.06 -13.40 -17.76
CA HIS A 349 33.37 -14.44 -16.99
C HIS A 349 33.03 -14.07 -15.55
N HIS A 350 32.81 -12.78 -15.28
CA HIS A 350 32.32 -12.26 -14.01
C HIS A 350 31.22 -11.21 -14.23
N TYR A 351 30.43 -10.96 -13.20
CA TYR A 351 29.40 -9.94 -13.24
C TYR A 351 29.99 -8.57 -12.94
N GLU A 352 29.64 -7.56 -13.73
CA GLU A 352 30.04 -6.17 -13.55
C GLU A 352 28.80 -5.29 -13.31
N ILE A 353 28.97 -4.13 -12.66
CA ILE A 353 27.89 -3.15 -12.44
C ILE A 353 27.75 -2.23 -13.67
N TRP A 354 26.51 -2.11 -14.14
CA TRP A 354 26.10 -1.28 -15.26
C TRP A 354 25.06 -0.26 -14.84
N ILE A 355 25.04 0.87 -15.55
CA ILE A 355 24.09 1.94 -15.31
C ILE A 355 23.41 2.39 -16.61
N CYS A 356 22.10 2.53 -16.56
CA CYS A 356 21.30 3.22 -17.56
C CYS A 356 20.78 4.54 -17.00
N GLN A 357 20.55 5.50 -17.87
CA GLN A 357 20.02 6.82 -17.53
C GLN A 357 18.75 7.12 -18.32
N ARG A 358 17.88 7.95 -17.77
CA ARG A 358 16.73 8.53 -18.48
C ARG A 358 16.57 9.99 -18.11
N SER A 359 15.86 10.76 -18.94
CA SER A 359 15.73 12.21 -18.76
C SER A 359 14.77 12.59 -17.64
N GLU A 360 13.71 11.80 -17.44
CA GLU A 360 12.68 12.06 -16.42
C GLU A 360 12.58 10.91 -15.41
N PRO A 361 12.12 11.15 -14.17
CA PRO A 361 12.07 10.12 -13.12
C PRO A 361 10.90 9.14 -13.24
N ASP A 362 9.95 9.36 -14.16
CA ASP A 362 8.79 8.49 -14.36
C ASP A 362 8.86 7.72 -15.69
N GLY A 363 8.42 6.46 -15.70
CA GLY A 363 8.53 5.55 -16.85
C GLY A 363 7.52 5.82 -17.97
N ARG A 364 7.11 7.08 -18.18
CA ARG A 364 6.08 7.43 -19.16
C ARG A 364 6.55 7.19 -20.60
N GLU A 365 5.58 6.98 -21.48
CA GLU A 365 5.79 6.75 -22.90
C GLU A 365 6.66 7.87 -23.51
N GLY A 366 7.80 7.48 -24.11
CA GLY A 366 8.80 8.41 -24.66
C GLY A 366 10.05 8.61 -23.80
N ASN A 367 9.99 8.36 -22.49
CA ASN A 367 11.13 8.46 -21.57
C ASN A 367 11.88 7.11 -21.45
N LYS A 368 12.76 6.83 -22.41
CA LYS A 368 13.47 5.55 -22.52
C LYS A 368 14.79 5.54 -21.73
N TRP A 369 15.16 4.36 -21.26
CA TRP A 369 16.51 4.10 -20.75
C TRP A 369 17.56 4.26 -21.87
N SER A 370 18.70 4.84 -21.52
CA SER A 370 19.89 4.89 -22.35
C SER A 370 20.45 3.48 -22.57
N GLY A 371 21.40 3.38 -23.50
CA GLY A 371 22.28 2.21 -23.57
C GLY A 371 23.01 1.99 -22.23
N PRO A 372 23.22 0.73 -21.81
CA PRO A 372 23.94 0.43 -20.57
C PRO A 372 25.40 0.88 -20.64
N LYS A 373 25.87 1.52 -19.56
CA LYS A 373 27.24 1.98 -19.41
C LYS A 373 27.91 1.29 -18.24
N ASN A 374 29.11 0.76 -18.49
CA ASN A 374 29.94 0.14 -17.45
C ASN A 374 30.47 1.21 -16.46
N LEU A 375 30.52 0.89 -15.16
CA LEU A 375 31.05 1.81 -14.14
C LEU A 375 32.58 1.90 -14.09
N GLY A 376 33.27 1.09 -14.89
CA GLY A 376 34.71 1.10 -15.06
C GLY A 376 35.46 0.30 -14.01
N PRO A 377 36.78 0.10 -14.22
CA PRO A 377 37.58 -0.86 -13.47
C PRO A 377 37.84 -0.47 -12.01
N VAL A 378 37.55 0.78 -11.61
CA VAL A 378 37.66 1.20 -10.20
C VAL A 378 36.60 0.50 -9.34
N VAL A 379 35.39 0.35 -9.88
CA VAL A 379 34.28 -0.33 -9.20
C VAL A 379 34.23 -1.80 -9.61
N ASN A 380 34.34 -2.08 -10.90
CA ASN A 380 34.25 -3.44 -11.47
C ASN A 380 35.61 -4.15 -11.48
N ALA A 381 36.37 -4.05 -10.38
CA ALA A 381 37.67 -4.70 -10.27
C ALA A 381 37.56 -6.23 -10.18
N HIS A 382 36.50 -6.71 -9.52
CA HIS A 382 36.17 -8.13 -9.32
C HIS A 382 34.69 -8.39 -9.66
N SER A 383 34.18 -9.60 -9.42
CA SER A 383 32.77 -9.92 -9.65
C SER A 383 31.86 -9.17 -8.67
N GLN A 384 30.78 -8.58 -9.19
CA GLN A 384 29.79 -7.81 -8.44
C GLN A 384 28.42 -8.46 -8.55
N TYR A 385 27.66 -8.57 -7.46
CA TYR A 385 26.40 -9.33 -7.43
C TYR A 385 25.18 -8.44 -7.25
N PHE A 386 25.34 -7.25 -6.67
CA PHE A 386 24.26 -6.31 -6.46
C PHE A 386 24.82 -4.89 -6.31
N ALA A 387 24.06 -3.88 -6.69
CA ALA A 387 24.43 -2.48 -6.45
C ALA A 387 23.21 -1.60 -6.13
N SER A 388 23.39 -0.66 -5.20
CA SER A 388 22.44 0.39 -4.88
C SER A 388 23.14 1.73 -4.66
N MET A 389 22.37 2.82 -4.73
CA MET A 389 22.89 4.19 -4.69
C MET A 389 22.14 5.01 -3.64
N ALA A 390 22.90 5.79 -2.87
CA ALA A 390 22.35 6.77 -1.93
C ALA A 390 22.07 8.12 -2.63
N SER A 391 21.34 9.03 -1.96
CA SER A 391 21.05 10.38 -2.49
C SER A 391 22.32 11.23 -2.63
N SER A 392 23.36 10.91 -1.85
CA SER A 392 24.69 11.50 -1.99
C SER A 392 25.40 11.11 -3.30
N GLY A 393 24.89 10.10 -4.01
CA GLY A 393 25.53 9.47 -5.15
C GLY A 393 26.49 8.34 -4.78
N ASN A 394 26.77 8.13 -3.48
CA ASN A 394 27.60 7.03 -3.02
C ASN A 394 27.01 5.68 -3.47
N LEU A 395 27.89 4.80 -3.94
CA LEU A 395 27.54 3.47 -4.42
C LEU A 395 27.84 2.44 -3.34
N TYR A 396 26.85 1.61 -3.03
CA TYR A 396 26.98 0.45 -2.15
C TYR A 396 26.74 -0.81 -2.96
N PHE A 397 27.61 -1.79 -2.84
CA PHE A 397 27.54 -2.98 -3.68
C PHE A 397 28.14 -4.19 -2.99
N SER A 398 27.70 -5.37 -3.41
CA SER A 398 28.26 -6.66 -3.00
C SER A 398 29.17 -7.23 -4.08
N GLY A 399 30.31 -7.79 -3.68
CA GLY A 399 31.28 -8.34 -4.63
C GLY A 399 32.30 -9.26 -3.97
N THR A 400 33.09 -9.96 -4.79
CA THR A 400 34.24 -10.72 -4.28
C THR A 400 35.40 -9.79 -3.93
N ILE A 401 36.18 -10.17 -2.93
CA ILE A 401 37.36 -9.41 -2.49
C ILE A 401 38.53 -9.60 -3.48
N ALA A 402 38.59 -10.77 -4.13
CA ALA A 402 39.51 -11.08 -5.22
C ALA A 402 38.88 -12.03 -6.25
N ASP A 403 39.59 -12.28 -7.35
CA ASP A 403 39.17 -13.26 -8.36
C ASP A 403 39.29 -14.69 -7.80
N ASN A 404 38.31 -15.55 -8.13
CA ASN A 404 38.19 -16.95 -7.67
C ASN A 404 37.94 -17.13 -6.16
N GLU A 405 37.55 -16.07 -5.46
CA GLU A 405 37.03 -16.17 -4.09
C GLU A 405 35.51 -16.37 -4.09
N SER A 406 35.01 -17.08 -3.09
CA SER A 406 33.57 -17.30 -2.89
C SER A 406 32.97 -16.43 -1.80
N GLU A 407 33.80 -15.69 -1.05
CA GLU A 407 33.32 -14.74 -0.04
C GLU A 407 32.82 -13.48 -0.75
N ILE A 408 31.62 -13.03 -0.37
CA ILE A 408 30.97 -11.87 -0.96
C ILE A 408 30.74 -10.85 0.14
N ASP A 409 31.47 -9.74 0.02
CA ASP A 409 31.50 -8.66 0.98
C ASP A 409 30.77 -7.43 0.45
N ILE A 410 30.35 -6.57 1.37
CA ILE A 410 29.75 -5.28 1.05
C ILE A 410 30.82 -4.19 1.04
N PHE A 411 30.82 -3.40 -0.01
CA PHE A 411 31.72 -2.27 -0.24
C PHE A 411 30.93 -0.98 -0.46
N MET A 412 31.60 0.15 -0.20
CA MET A 412 31.10 1.48 -0.52
C MET A 412 32.14 2.27 -1.32
N SER A 413 31.71 2.91 -2.40
CA SER A 413 32.53 3.84 -3.18
C SER A 413 31.90 5.24 -3.17
N GLU A 414 32.69 6.22 -2.72
CA GLU A 414 32.24 7.62 -2.66
C GLU A 414 32.17 8.21 -4.07
N PHE A 415 31.14 9.00 -4.34
CA PHE A 415 31.01 9.73 -5.60
C PHE A 415 31.49 11.17 -5.45
N VAL A 416 32.69 11.44 -5.97
CA VAL A 416 33.37 12.73 -5.81
C VAL A 416 33.74 13.28 -7.19
N ASN A 417 33.38 14.54 -7.45
CA ASN A 417 33.70 15.25 -8.71
C ASN A 417 33.32 14.46 -9.98
N GLY A 418 32.15 13.80 -9.96
CA GLY A 418 31.64 13.05 -11.11
C GLY A 418 32.25 11.65 -11.30
N LYS A 419 33.02 11.14 -10.34
CA LYS A 419 33.68 9.83 -10.41
C LYS A 419 33.54 9.06 -9.10
N TYR A 420 33.50 7.73 -9.22
CA TYR A 420 33.63 6.83 -8.09
C TYR A 420 35.08 6.69 -7.65
N THR A 421 35.28 6.65 -6.34
CA THR A 421 36.59 6.43 -5.70
C THR A 421 36.88 4.94 -5.52
N THR A 422 38.09 4.58 -5.11
CA THR A 422 38.41 3.19 -4.76
C THR A 422 37.46 2.69 -3.67
N PRO A 423 36.75 1.57 -3.89
CA PRO A 423 35.80 1.04 -2.93
C PRO A 423 36.45 0.69 -1.58
N LYS A 424 35.73 0.97 -0.50
CA LYS A 424 36.10 0.63 0.87
C LYS A 424 35.21 -0.52 1.35
N ASN A 425 35.83 -1.58 1.86
CA ASN A 425 35.11 -2.66 2.54
C ASN A 425 34.42 -2.10 3.81
N LEU A 426 33.16 -2.46 4.06
CA LEU A 426 32.41 -1.95 5.22
C LEU A 426 32.84 -2.51 6.58
N GLY A 427 33.83 -3.41 6.58
CA GLY A 427 34.52 -3.89 7.76
C GLY A 427 33.79 -5.00 8.50
N PRO A 428 34.40 -5.50 9.59
CA PRO A 428 34.01 -6.75 10.26
C PRO A 428 32.68 -6.67 11.04
N ALA A 429 32.09 -5.48 11.17
CA ALA A 429 30.75 -5.33 11.73
C ALA A 429 29.69 -5.87 10.77
N ILE A 430 29.92 -5.74 9.46
CA ILE A 430 29.02 -6.15 8.40
C ILE A 430 29.50 -7.44 7.75
N ASN A 431 30.75 -7.43 7.33
CA ASN A 431 31.41 -8.51 6.63
C ASN A 431 32.01 -9.50 7.62
N GLY A 432 32.25 -10.73 7.19
CA GLY A 432 32.81 -11.74 8.06
C GLY A 432 33.15 -13.04 7.34
N LYS A 433 34.11 -13.76 7.90
CA LYS A 433 34.58 -15.03 7.33
C LYS A 433 33.44 -16.04 7.19
N GLY A 434 33.27 -16.60 5.99
CA GLY A 434 32.21 -17.57 5.68
C GLY A 434 30.79 -16.99 5.54
N ILE A 435 30.61 -15.68 5.76
CA ILE A 435 29.35 -14.97 5.48
C ILE A 435 29.33 -14.60 4.00
N VAL A 436 28.17 -14.77 3.36
CA VAL A 436 27.99 -14.38 1.95
C VAL A 436 26.89 -13.33 1.89
N ASN A 437 27.25 -12.06 1.66
CA ASN A 437 26.32 -10.94 1.55
C ASN A 437 25.97 -10.72 0.06
N ILE A 438 24.89 -11.34 -0.42
CA ILE A 438 24.54 -11.31 -1.84
C ILE A 438 23.95 -9.96 -2.26
N GLU A 439 23.08 -9.36 -1.46
CA GLU A 439 22.48 -8.05 -1.76
C GLU A 439 22.70 -7.04 -0.64
N ALA A 440 22.87 -5.79 -1.01
CA ALA A 440 23.14 -4.68 -0.11
C ALA A 440 22.42 -3.40 -0.58
N PHE A 441 21.17 -3.22 -0.16
CA PHE A 441 20.40 -2.03 -0.47
C PHE A 441 20.62 -0.94 0.58
N VAL A 442 21.15 0.21 0.16
CA VAL A 442 21.31 1.39 1.03
C VAL A 442 20.05 2.27 1.00
N SER A 443 19.63 2.75 2.17
CA SER A 443 18.59 3.77 2.24
C SER A 443 19.04 5.08 1.56
N PRO A 444 18.14 5.86 0.94
CA PRO A 444 18.50 7.10 0.25
C PRO A 444 19.31 8.10 1.10
N ASP A 445 19.12 8.09 2.42
CA ASP A 445 19.79 8.96 3.38
C ASP A 445 20.96 8.28 4.13
N GLU A 446 21.39 7.11 3.68
CA GLU A 446 22.51 6.31 4.23
C GLU A 446 22.36 5.93 5.72
N LYS A 447 21.14 5.96 6.27
CA LYS A 447 20.86 5.59 7.67
C LYS A 447 20.76 4.09 7.91
N PHE A 448 20.41 3.29 6.91
CA PHE A 448 20.38 1.84 7.06
C PHE A 448 20.74 1.10 5.77
N LEU A 449 21.23 -0.13 5.94
CA LEU A 449 21.41 -1.12 4.88
C LEU A 449 20.42 -2.26 5.10
N LEU A 450 19.77 -2.70 4.03
CA LEU A 450 19.09 -3.98 3.98
C LEU A 450 20.00 -4.99 3.28
N ILE A 451 20.18 -6.15 3.88
CA ILE A 451 21.20 -7.12 3.47
C ILE A 451 20.54 -8.48 3.28
N GLY A 452 20.65 -9.05 2.08
CA GLY A 452 20.35 -10.47 1.83
C GLY A 452 21.62 -11.29 2.06
N ALA A 453 21.62 -12.20 3.03
CA ALA A 453 22.83 -12.92 3.41
C ALA A 453 22.60 -14.40 3.72
N PHE A 454 23.60 -15.20 3.37
CA PHE A 454 23.72 -16.61 3.73
C PHE A 454 24.72 -16.80 4.88
N ASN A 455 24.61 -17.94 5.57
CA ASN A 455 25.58 -18.43 6.56
C ASN A 455 25.81 -17.53 7.78
N ARG A 456 24.87 -16.64 8.10
CA ARG A 456 24.89 -15.94 9.40
C ARG A 456 24.44 -16.91 10.51
N PRO A 457 25.05 -16.87 11.72
CA PRO A 457 24.78 -17.85 12.77
C PRO A 457 23.34 -17.89 13.28
N ASP A 458 22.61 -16.79 13.17
CA ASP A 458 21.21 -16.58 13.58
C ASP A 458 20.22 -16.78 12.43
N SER A 459 20.68 -17.30 11.29
CA SER A 459 19.84 -17.60 10.14
C SER A 459 18.81 -18.69 10.46
N VAL A 460 17.59 -18.50 9.98
CA VAL A 460 16.46 -19.42 10.14
C VAL A 460 16.08 -20.15 8.85
N GLY A 461 16.68 -19.75 7.72
CA GLY A 461 16.40 -20.25 6.38
C GLY A 461 17.67 -20.47 5.55
N SER A 462 17.55 -20.29 4.24
CA SER A 462 18.68 -20.41 3.29
C SER A 462 19.48 -19.11 3.21
N SER A 463 18.83 -18.07 2.67
CA SER A 463 19.23 -16.67 2.83
C SER A 463 18.16 -15.98 3.65
N ASP A 464 18.59 -15.06 4.49
CA ASP A 464 17.73 -14.22 5.31
C ASP A 464 17.99 -12.74 5.03
N ILE A 465 17.01 -11.91 5.35
CA ILE A 465 17.11 -10.45 5.27
C ILE A 465 17.50 -9.89 6.64
N TYR A 466 18.48 -9.00 6.63
CA TYR A 466 18.99 -8.30 7.80
C TYR A 466 18.94 -6.78 7.59
N VAL A 467 18.94 -6.03 8.68
CA VAL A 467 19.12 -4.58 8.66
C VAL A 467 20.35 -4.18 9.48
N SER A 468 21.19 -3.31 8.93
CA SER A 468 22.24 -2.62 9.68
C SER A 468 21.98 -1.13 9.71
N TYR A 469 22.24 -0.48 10.84
CA TYR A 469 22.03 0.94 11.04
C TYR A 469 23.35 1.69 11.03
N ASN A 470 23.38 2.81 10.32
CA ASN A 470 24.49 3.74 10.34
C ASN A 470 24.33 4.72 11.50
N ARG A 471 25.35 4.83 12.35
CA ARG A 471 25.46 5.82 13.42
C ARG A 471 26.78 6.57 13.24
N ASP A 472 26.68 7.82 12.82
CA ASP A 472 27.83 8.72 12.64
C ASP A 472 28.95 8.14 11.74
N GLY A 473 28.56 7.40 10.69
CA GLY A 473 29.48 6.78 9.73
C GLY A 473 29.90 5.34 10.09
N GLY A 474 29.49 4.83 11.26
CA GLY A 474 29.71 3.45 11.68
C GLY A 474 28.47 2.59 11.49
N TRP A 475 28.61 1.50 10.74
CA TRP A 475 27.54 0.51 10.55
C TRP A 475 27.46 -0.46 11.75
N SER A 476 26.25 -0.74 12.22
CA SER A 476 26.01 -1.73 13.27
C SER A 476 26.15 -3.17 12.75
N ALA A 477 26.28 -4.13 13.66
CA ALA A 477 26.04 -5.53 13.31
C ALA A 477 24.63 -5.67 12.69
N PRO A 478 24.45 -6.45 11.61
CA PRO A 478 23.14 -6.68 11.01
C PRO A 478 22.22 -7.45 11.96
N LEU A 479 20.99 -6.95 12.11
CA LEU A 479 19.92 -7.57 12.90
C LEU A 479 18.96 -8.32 11.96
N PRO A 480 18.53 -9.55 12.29
CA PRO A 480 17.61 -10.31 11.45
C PRO A 480 16.23 -9.65 11.43
N VAL A 481 15.61 -9.57 10.25
CA VAL A 481 14.21 -9.09 10.11
C VAL A 481 13.26 -10.26 10.36
N THR A 482 13.14 -10.67 11.62
CA THR A 482 12.42 -11.88 12.05
C THR A 482 10.93 -11.90 11.68
N ALA A 483 10.35 -10.73 11.39
CA ALA A 483 8.96 -10.62 10.94
C ALA A 483 8.73 -11.17 9.52
N ILE A 484 9.77 -11.26 8.68
CA ILE A 484 9.65 -11.72 7.29
C ILE A 484 10.45 -12.98 6.99
N ASN A 485 11.55 -13.22 7.71
CA ASN A 485 12.41 -14.39 7.52
C ASN A 485 11.67 -15.67 7.92
N THR A 486 11.80 -16.70 7.08
CA THR A 486 11.16 -18.00 7.24
C THR A 486 12.19 -19.12 7.05
N ALA A 487 11.74 -20.38 7.08
CA ALA A 487 12.60 -21.49 6.70
C ALA A 487 12.95 -21.53 5.19
N ALA A 488 12.34 -20.64 4.39
CA ALA A 488 12.63 -20.50 2.97
C ALA A 488 13.83 -19.60 2.73
N ARG A 489 14.00 -19.16 1.48
CA ARG A 489 14.95 -18.13 1.12
C ARG A 489 14.23 -16.80 1.06
N GLU A 490 14.69 -15.83 1.84
CA GLU A 490 14.31 -14.43 1.77
C GLU A 490 15.50 -13.59 1.24
N TYR A 491 15.25 -12.78 0.22
CA TYR A 491 16.31 -12.05 -0.51
C TYR A 491 15.76 -10.85 -1.29
N SER A 492 16.63 -10.16 -2.01
CA SER A 492 16.40 -8.94 -2.81
C SER A 492 15.68 -7.80 -2.08
N PRO A 493 16.07 -7.44 -0.84
CA PRO A 493 15.36 -6.42 -0.08
C PRO A 493 15.57 -5.01 -0.67
N ARG A 494 14.48 -4.27 -0.82
CA ARG A 494 14.40 -2.91 -1.40
C ARG A 494 13.42 -2.07 -0.61
N LEU A 495 13.44 -0.76 -0.85
CA LEU A 495 12.51 0.19 -0.24
C LEU A 495 11.59 0.81 -1.28
N THR A 496 10.33 1.04 -0.91
CA THR A 496 9.45 1.87 -1.73
C THR A 496 9.93 3.32 -1.75
N PRO A 497 9.69 4.07 -2.85
CA PRO A 497 10.15 5.46 -2.96
C PRO A 497 9.68 6.40 -1.85
N ASP A 498 8.50 6.14 -1.28
CA ASP A 498 7.94 6.90 -0.16
C ASP A 498 8.54 6.51 1.21
N GLY A 499 9.42 5.50 1.23
CA GLY A 499 10.08 5.00 2.44
C GLY A 499 9.18 4.27 3.41
N LYS A 500 7.93 3.95 3.04
CA LYS A 500 6.95 3.37 3.96
C LYS A 500 6.92 1.85 3.97
N ARG A 501 7.47 1.20 2.95
CA ARG A 501 7.37 -0.26 2.79
C ARG A 501 8.69 -0.86 2.32
N LEU A 502 8.96 -2.05 2.82
CA LEU A 502 10.00 -2.93 2.32
C LEU A 502 9.40 -3.83 1.23
N ILE A 503 10.14 -4.01 0.14
CA ILE A 503 9.87 -4.97 -0.93
C ILE A 503 10.96 -6.03 -0.84
N PHE A 504 10.58 -7.30 -1.00
CA PHE A 504 11.54 -8.40 -0.94
C PHE A 504 11.01 -9.60 -1.71
N THR A 505 11.89 -10.56 -1.96
CA THR A 505 11.54 -11.83 -2.57
C THR A 505 11.55 -12.93 -1.52
N SER A 506 10.59 -13.86 -1.62
CA SER A 506 10.56 -15.07 -0.81
C SER A 506 10.20 -16.31 -1.64
N GLU A 507 10.91 -17.40 -1.38
CA GLU A 507 10.65 -18.75 -1.89
C GLU A 507 9.69 -19.55 -0.98
N ARG A 508 8.93 -18.88 -0.11
CA ARG A 508 7.96 -19.53 0.79
C ARG A 508 6.91 -20.31 0.00
N GLY A 509 6.57 -21.50 0.51
CA GLY A 509 5.53 -22.32 -0.10
C GLY A 509 5.71 -23.80 0.21
N MET A 510 5.40 -24.63 -0.78
CA MET A 510 5.31 -26.08 -0.61
C MET A 510 6.64 -26.73 -0.19
N GLY A 511 7.78 -26.11 -0.49
CA GLY A 511 9.11 -26.59 -0.10
C GLY A 511 9.36 -26.53 1.41
N THR A 512 8.77 -25.54 2.09
CA THR A 512 9.05 -25.25 3.51
C THR A 512 7.82 -25.35 4.41
N GLU A 513 6.65 -25.63 3.84
CA GLU A 513 5.44 -25.85 4.62
C GLU A 513 5.57 -27.08 5.54
N LYS A 514 5.09 -26.93 6.77
CA LYS A 514 4.94 -28.07 7.67
C LYS A 514 3.82 -28.97 7.15
N ARG A 515 4.09 -30.28 7.08
CA ARG A 515 3.14 -31.28 6.59
C ARG A 515 2.74 -32.21 7.72
N ASP A 516 1.44 -32.32 7.98
CA ASP A 516 0.90 -33.27 8.97
C ASP A 516 0.62 -34.65 8.35
N LYS A 517 0.55 -34.74 7.01
CA LYS A 517 0.36 -35.96 6.22
C LYS A 517 1.14 -35.88 4.91
N PRO A 518 1.47 -37.02 4.27
CA PRO A 518 1.97 -37.01 2.89
C PRO A 518 0.97 -36.37 1.93
N TRP A 519 1.46 -35.68 0.91
CA TRP A 519 0.60 -35.18 -0.16
C TRP A 519 0.08 -36.33 -1.02
N THR A 520 -1.14 -36.17 -1.49
CA THR A 520 -1.67 -36.89 -2.65
C THR A 520 -1.05 -36.35 -3.94
N MET A 521 -1.14 -37.14 -5.02
CA MET A 521 -0.70 -36.69 -6.35
C MET A 521 -1.43 -35.41 -6.80
N ALA A 522 -2.74 -35.31 -6.54
CA ALA A 522 -3.52 -34.11 -6.86
C ALA A 522 -3.06 -32.86 -6.06
N GLU A 523 -2.81 -33.01 -4.75
CA GLU A 523 -2.29 -31.91 -3.92
C GLU A 523 -0.91 -31.46 -4.42
N PHE A 524 -0.02 -32.40 -4.77
CA PHE A 524 1.30 -32.09 -5.32
C PHE A 524 1.20 -31.31 -6.63
N GLU A 525 0.43 -31.83 -7.61
CA GLU A 525 0.27 -31.17 -8.92
C GLU A 525 -0.36 -29.79 -8.81
N GLN A 526 -1.32 -29.61 -7.91
CA GLN A 526 -1.93 -28.30 -7.67
C GLN A 526 -0.90 -27.31 -7.11
N LYS A 527 -0.15 -27.72 -6.08
CA LYS A 527 0.84 -26.83 -5.43
C LYS A 527 2.01 -26.50 -6.34
N SER A 528 2.55 -27.50 -7.06
CA SER A 528 3.71 -27.31 -7.94
C SER A 528 3.44 -26.38 -9.12
N ARG A 529 2.16 -26.21 -9.50
CA ARG A 529 1.71 -25.29 -10.57
C ARG A 529 1.21 -23.95 -10.05
N SER A 530 1.22 -23.75 -8.74
CA SER A 530 0.78 -22.51 -8.11
C SER A 530 1.97 -21.58 -7.86
N ILE A 531 1.67 -20.33 -7.48
CA ILE A 531 2.67 -19.38 -6.98
C ILE A 531 3.33 -19.84 -5.66
N TRP A 532 2.79 -20.87 -5.00
CA TRP A 532 3.32 -21.45 -3.76
C TRP A 532 4.23 -22.66 -4.02
N ASN A 533 4.76 -22.80 -5.24
CA ASN A 533 5.61 -23.94 -5.62
C ASN A 533 7.03 -23.88 -5.02
N GLY A 534 7.38 -22.78 -4.34
CA GLY A 534 8.69 -22.56 -3.74
C GLY A 534 9.69 -21.83 -4.65
N LEU A 535 9.23 -21.29 -5.79
CA LEU A 535 9.98 -20.32 -6.57
C LEU A 535 9.77 -18.89 -6.02
N GLY A 536 10.67 -17.98 -6.41
CA GLY A 536 10.66 -16.59 -5.97
C GLY A 536 9.37 -15.89 -6.35
N ASN A 537 8.76 -15.24 -5.38
CA ASN A 537 7.67 -14.29 -5.58
C ASN A 537 8.00 -12.97 -4.86
N ILE A 538 7.47 -11.86 -5.35
CA ILE A 538 7.76 -10.53 -4.83
C ILE A 538 6.69 -10.15 -3.81
N TYR A 539 7.13 -9.76 -2.61
CA TYR A 539 6.29 -9.39 -1.48
C TYR A 539 6.57 -7.95 -1.04
N SER A 540 5.61 -7.37 -0.34
CA SER A 540 5.77 -6.12 0.37
C SER A 540 5.22 -6.18 1.78
N VAL A 541 5.92 -5.53 2.71
CA VAL A 541 5.51 -5.32 4.11
C VAL A 541 5.71 -3.85 4.49
N PRO A 542 4.97 -3.33 5.50
CA PRO A 542 5.28 -2.05 6.12
C PRO A 542 6.74 -2.00 6.63
N ILE A 543 7.40 -0.85 6.58
CA ILE A 543 8.80 -0.72 7.01
C ILE A 543 8.97 -0.96 8.54
N GLU A 544 7.88 -0.85 9.31
CA GLU A 544 7.86 -1.06 10.75
C GLU A 544 8.20 -2.51 11.17
N VAL A 545 8.35 -3.43 10.21
CA VAL A 545 8.91 -4.76 10.45
C VAL A 545 10.38 -4.76 10.85
N LEU A 546 11.11 -3.68 10.52
CA LEU A 546 12.53 -3.61 10.81
C LEU A 546 12.77 -3.50 12.33
N PRO A 547 13.64 -4.33 12.91
CA PRO A 547 13.98 -4.27 14.34
C PRO A 547 14.56 -2.90 14.69
N LYS A 548 14.20 -2.32 15.83
CA LYS A 548 14.69 -0.98 16.17
C LYS A 548 16.15 -1.01 16.60
N ALA A 549 16.86 0.06 16.27
CA ALA A 549 18.27 0.20 16.63
C ALA A 549 18.46 0.16 18.17
N GLY A 550 19.00 -0.93 18.71
CA GLY A 550 19.22 -1.15 20.15
C GLY A 550 18.37 -2.26 20.77
N GLU A 551 17.50 -2.92 20.00
CA GLU A 551 16.88 -4.18 20.38
C GLU A 551 17.87 -5.33 20.07
N ASN A 552 18.48 -5.90 21.12
CA ASN A 552 19.26 -7.14 21.11
C ASN A 552 18.82 -8.02 22.27
#